data_AF-A0A7X6K4S2-F1
#
_entry.id   AF-A0A7X6K4S2-F1
#
_cell.length_a   1.000
_cell.length_b   1.000
_cell.length_c   1.000
_cell.angle_alpha   90.00
_cell.angle_beta   90.00
_cell.angle_gamma   90.00
#
_symmetry.space_group_name_H-M   'P 1'
#
loop_
_entity.id
_entity.type
_entity.pdbx_description
1 polymer ?
#
loop_
_entity_poly.entity_id
_entity_poly.type
_entity_poly.pdbx_seq_one_letter_code
_entity_poly.pdbx_strand_id
1 'polypeptide(L)'
;MDFWTTTPADSRTGAGGEVRQLAQRLLECEARLLEVNVSLAGLELAAWESPAGQAFRRALAEKCLRVDDAADKVRAAAGQVGAFGQAVEAALAESLRFP
;
A
#
# COMPACT_ATOMS: atom_id res chain seq x y z
N MET A 1 25.56 -28.35 6.30
CA MET A 1 24.55 -27.62 7.09
C MET A 1 23.35 -27.47 6.20
N ASP A 2 22.37 -28.35 6.38
CA ASP A 2 21.20 -28.46 5.53
C ASP A 2 20.13 -27.49 6.03
N PHE A 3 19.82 -26.44 5.26
CA PHE A 3 18.81 -25.44 5.62
C PHE A 3 17.41 -25.74 5.08
N TRP A 4 17.26 -26.86 4.38
CA TRP A 4 16.09 -27.17 3.56
C TRP A 4 15.07 -28.12 4.22
N THR A 5 15.19 -28.41 5.52
CA THR A 5 14.17 -29.18 6.22
C THR A 5 12.99 -28.26 6.58
N THR A 6 12.28 -27.81 5.55
CA THR A 6 10.91 -27.31 5.70
C THR A 6 10.05 -28.50 6.12
N THR A 7 9.89 -28.68 7.43
CA THR A 7 8.70 -29.35 7.96
C THR A 7 7.49 -28.72 7.27
N PRO A 8 6.55 -29.50 6.68
CA PRO A 8 5.30 -28.93 6.22
C PRO A 8 4.49 -28.57 7.47
N ALA A 9 4.86 -27.46 8.10
CA ALA A 9 3.92 -26.70 8.91
C ALA A 9 2.78 -26.36 7.97
N ASP A 10 1.56 -26.62 8.43
CA ASP A 10 0.32 -26.45 7.71
C ASP A 10 0.24 -25.05 7.06
N SER A 11 0.78 -24.94 5.84
CA SER A 11 1.13 -23.68 5.16
C SER A 11 -0.11 -22.92 4.71
N ARG A 12 -1.25 -23.62 4.72
CA ARG A 12 -2.57 -23.09 4.46
C ARG A 12 -2.96 -22.06 5.52
N THR A 13 -2.83 -22.41 6.80
CA THR A 13 -3.27 -21.56 7.92
C THR A 13 -2.45 -20.27 8.04
N GLY A 14 -1.21 -20.26 7.56
CA GLY A 14 -0.34 -19.08 7.52
C GLY A 14 -0.60 -18.13 6.33
N ALA A 15 -1.00 -18.66 5.17
CA ALA A 15 -1.11 -17.87 3.93
C ALA A 15 -2.14 -16.73 4.01
N GLY A 16 -3.31 -16.97 4.65
CA GLY A 16 -4.32 -15.92 4.83
C GLY A 16 -3.82 -14.77 5.73
N GLY A 17 -3.10 -15.10 6.79
CA GLY A 17 -2.51 -14.13 7.71
C GLY A 17 -1.41 -13.28 7.06
N GLU A 18 -0.52 -13.91 6.28
CA GLU A 18 0.54 -13.21 5.53
C GLU A 18 -0.04 -12.22 4.50
N VAL A 19 -1.08 -12.62 3.78
CA VAL A 19 -1.77 -11.76 2.80
C VAL A 19 -2.46 -10.58 3.48
N ARG A 20 -3.10 -10.79 4.64
CA ARG A 20 -3.68 -9.70 5.43
C ARG A 20 -2.61 -8.73 5.92
N GLN A 21 -1.45 -9.23 6.37
CA GLN A 21 -0.33 -8.39 6.78
C GLN A 21 0.22 -7.56 5.61
N LEU A 22 0.26 -8.13 4.40
CA LEU A 22 0.63 -7.39 3.19
C LEU A 22 -0.37 -6.25 2.89
N ALA A 23 -1.68 -6.51 2.99
CA ALA A 23 -2.69 -5.47 2.81
C ALA A 23 -2.51 -4.32 3.81
N GLN A 24 -2.22 -4.63 5.08
CA GLN A 24 -1.95 -3.62 6.10
C GLN A 24 -0.73 -2.76 5.77
N ARG A 25 0.36 -3.38 5.31
CA ARG A 25 1.59 -2.66 4.90
C ARG A 25 1.35 -1.75 3.70
N LEU A 26 0.44 -2.12 2.80
CA LEU A 26 0.03 -1.25 1.69
C LEU A 26 -0.73 -0.03 2.21
N LEU A 27 -1.65 -0.18 3.16
CA LEU A 27 -2.35 0.96 3.78
C LEU A 27 -1.39 1.89 4.54
N GLU A 28 -0.37 1.35 5.20
CA GLU A 28 0.69 2.17 5.81
C GLU A 28 1.48 2.95 4.75
N CYS A 29 1.74 2.34 3.60
CA CYS A 29 2.39 3.02 2.47
C CYS A 29 1.53 4.17 1.91
N GLU A 30 0.23 3.94 1.77
CA GLU A 30 -0.74 4.97 1.39
C GLU A 30 -0.71 6.16 2.36
N ALA A 31 -0.78 5.89 3.67
CA ALA A 31 -0.73 6.94 4.68
C ALA A 31 0.55 7.81 4.57
N ARG A 32 1.71 7.16 4.35
CA ARG A 32 2.99 7.87 4.15
C ARG A 32 3.01 8.70 2.87
N LEU A 33 2.36 8.26 1.80
CA LEU A 33 2.24 9.06 0.57
C LEU A 33 1.38 10.30 0.81
N LEU A 34 0.27 10.17 1.53
CA LEU A 34 -0.59 11.30 1.88
C LEU A 34 0.13 12.31 2.80
N GLU A 35 0.94 11.85 3.76
CA GLU A 35 1.79 12.70 4.59
C GLU A 35 2.79 13.52 3.77
N VAL A 36 3.42 12.89 2.77
CA VAL A 36 4.29 13.59 1.82
C VAL A 36 3.51 14.66 1.07
N ASN A 37 2.29 14.36 0.64
CA ASN A 37 1.50 15.33 -0.11
C ASN A 37 1.05 16.53 0.74
N VAL A 38 0.67 16.30 2.00
CA VAL A 38 0.40 17.37 2.98
C VAL A 38 1.65 18.24 3.18
N SER A 39 2.83 17.61 3.28
CA SER A 39 4.11 18.32 3.43
C SER A 39 4.43 19.17 2.20
N LEU A 40 4.15 18.67 0.99
CA LEU A 40 4.32 19.40 -0.26
C LEU A 40 3.34 20.58 -0.37
N ALA A 41 2.08 20.39 0.01
CA ALA A 41 1.07 21.44 0.01
C ALA A 41 1.37 22.55 1.03
N GLY A 42 2.04 22.21 2.13
CA GLY A 42 2.51 23.17 3.13
C GLY A 42 3.71 24.02 2.70
N LEU A 43 4.30 23.79 1.52
CA LEU A 43 5.36 24.63 0.98
C LEU A 43 4.77 25.96 0.49
N GLU A 44 4.76 26.96 1.37
CA GLU A 44 4.40 28.33 0.99
C GLU A 44 5.47 28.96 0.09
N LEU A 45 5.07 29.36 -1.12
CA LEU A 45 5.88 30.18 -2.05
C LEU A 45 5.32 31.60 -2.15
N ALA A 46 4.68 32.08 -1.08
CA ALA A 46 3.78 33.23 -1.06
C ALA A 46 4.37 34.56 -1.62
N ALA A 47 5.68 34.62 -1.89
CA ALA A 47 6.34 35.81 -2.42
C ALA A 47 7.12 35.62 -3.73
N TRP A 48 7.15 34.43 -4.35
CA TRP A 48 7.98 34.23 -5.55
C TRP A 48 7.20 34.41 -6.86
N GLU A 49 7.09 35.67 -7.32
CA GLU A 49 6.36 36.04 -8.55
C GLU A 49 7.17 35.88 -9.84
N SER A 50 8.42 35.45 -9.76
CA SER A 50 9.27 35.25 -10.94
C SER A 50 8.79 34.10 -11.84
N PRO A 51 9.22 34.05 -13.12
CA PRO A 51 9.01 32.89 -13.98
C PRO A 51 9.51 31.57 -13.36
N ALA A 52 10.60 31.61 -12.59
CA ALA A 52 11.11 30.44 -11.86
C ALA A 52 10.15 30.00 -10.75
N GLY A 53 9.53 30.95 -10.02
CA GLY A 53 8.52 30.67 -9.01
C GLY A 53 7.25 30.05 -9.62
N GLN A 54 6.81 30.55 -10.78
CA GLN A 54 5.69 29.96 -11.53
C GLN A 54 5.99 28.54 -12.00
N ALA A 55 7.19 28.30 -12.56
CA ALA A 55 7.62 26.97 -13.00
C ALA A 55 7.69 25.99 -11.82
N PHE A 56 8.21 26.42 -10.68
CA PHE A 56 8.26 25.61 -9.46
C PHE A 56 6.85 25.25 -8.96
N ARG A 57 5.91 26.21 -8.90
CA ARG A 57 4.52 25.93 -8.51
C ARG A 57 3.83 24.90 -9.41
N ARG A 58 4.04 24.99 -10.73
CA ARG A 58 3.52 23.99 -11.68
C ARG A 58 4.12 22.62 -11.43
N ALA A 59 5.45 22.54 -11.30
CA ALA A 59 6.13 21.28 -11.01
C ALA A 59 5.71 20.67 -9.66
N LEU A 60 5.46 21.51 -8.64
CA LEU A 60 4.96 21.07 -7.34
C LEU A 60 3.55 20.49 -7.47
N ALA A 61 2.64 21.19 -8.16
CA ALA A 61 1.28 20.71 -8.39
C ALA A 61 1.26 19.37 -9.15
N GLU A 62 2.09 19.22 -10.19
CA GLU A 62 2.25 17.95 -10.91
C GLU A 62 2.74 16.81 -10.01
N LYS A 63 3.67 17.11 -9.09
CA LYS A 63 4.17 16.12 -8.13
C LYS A 63 3.09 15.72 -7.13
N CYS A 64 2.32 16.68 -6.60
CA CYS A 64 1.20 16.41 -5.71
C CYS A 64 0.18 15.47 -6.36
N LEU A 65 -0.23 15.76 -7.60
CA LEU A 65 -1.15 14.90 -8.37
C LEU A 65 -0.60 13.47 -8.57
N ARG A 66 0.71 13.33 -8.82
CA ARG A 66 1.35 12.02 -8.96
C ARG A 66 1.40 11.24 -7.65
N VAL A 67 1.58 11.93 -6.52
CA VAL A 67 1.57 11.30 -5.19
C VAL A 67 0.16 10.84 -4.83
N ASP A 68 -0.87 11.64 -5.12
CA ASP A 68 -2.27 11.25 -4.94
C ASP A 68 -2.65 10.03 -5.77
N ASP A 69 -2.30 10.02 -7.07
CA ASP A 69 -2.52 8.87 -7.95
C ASP A 69 -1.80 7.61 -7.46
N ALA A 70 -0.58 7.75 -6.93
CA ALA A 70 0.14 6.63 -6.32
C ALA A 70 -0.57 6.12 -5.05
N ALA A 71 -1.05 7.01 -4.18
CA ALA A 71 -1.78 6.65 -2.97
C ALA A 71 -3.07 5.89 -3.31
N ASP A 72 -3.84 6.35 -4.29
CA ASP A 72 -5.07 5.68 -4.73
C ASP A 72 -4.80 4.28 -5.30
N LYS A 73 -3.72 4.12 -6.08
CA LYS A 73 -3.30 2.80 -6.60
C LYS A 73 -2.89 1.85 -5.48
N VAL A 74 -2.17 2.34 -4.48
CA VAL A 74 -1.78 1.55 -3.30
C VAL A 74 -2.99 1.14 -2.48
N ARG A 75 -3.96 2.06 -2.26
CA ARG A 75 -5.23 1.76 -1.60
C ARG A 75 -6.02 0.68 -2.34
N ALA A 76 -6.12 0.80 -3.67
CA ALA A 76 -6.80 -0.19 -4.51
C ALA A 76 -6.12 -1.56 -4.43
N ALA A 77 -4.79 -1.61 -4.46
CA ALA A 77 -4.03 -2.84 -4.29
C ALA A 77 -4.25 -3.46 -2.90
N ALA A 78 -4.25 -2.65 -1.83
CA ALA A 78 -4.53 -3.12 -0.48
C ALA A 78 -5.92 -3.77 -0.38
N GLY A 79 -6.94 -3.17 -1.01
CA GLY A 79 -8.29 -3.71 -1.09
C GLY A 79 -8.34 -5.07 -1.80
N GLN A 80 -7.67 -5.20 -2.95
CA GLN A 80 -7.62 -6.46 -3.71
C GLN A 80 -6.88 -7.57 -2.95
N VAL A 81 -5.74 -7.24 -2.34
CA VAL A 81 -4.95 -8.17 -1.52
C VAL A 81 -5.76 -8.59 -0.28
N GLY A 82 -6.44 -7.66 0.38
CA GLY A 82 -7.29 -7.96 1.53
C GLY A 82 -8.46 -8.89 1.17
N ALA A 83 -9.14 -8.63 0.05
CA ALA A 83 -10.21 -9.50 -0.45
C ALA A 83 -9.70 -10.90 -0.81
N PHE A 84 -8.52 -10.99 -1.43
CA PHE A 84 -7.87 -12.27 -1.70
C PHE A 84 -7.55 -13.04 -0.42
N GLY A 85 -7.00 -12.36 0.60
CA GLY A 85 -6.71 -12.97 1.91
C GLY A 85 -7.96 -13.54 2.58
N GLN A 86 -9.08 -12.81 2.54
CA GLN A 86 -10.37 -13.29 3.05
C GLN A 86 -10.87 -14.52 2.28
N ALA A 87 -10.77 -14.51 0.95
CA ALA A 87 -11.18 -15.65 0.13
C ALA A 87 -10.36 -16.91 0.42
N VAL A 88 -9.05 -16.75 0.63
CA VAL A 88 -8.16 -17.85 1.04
C VAL A 88 -8.56 -18.40 2.40
N GLU A 89 -8.76 -17.55 3.41
CA GLU A 89 -9.19 -18.01 4.74
C GLU A 89 -10.54 -18.73 4.70
N ALA A 90 -11.50 -18.23 3.92
CA ALA A 90 -12.81 -18.85 3.75
C ALA A 90 -12.70 -20.24 3.07
N ALA A 91 -11.90 -20.36 2.02
CA ALA A 91 -11.67 -21.63 1.33
C ALA A 91 -11.01 -22.67 2.25
N LEU A 92 -10.09 -22.22 3.11
CA LEU A 92 -9.43 -23.09 4.09
C LEU A 92 -10.38 -23.55 5.19
N ALA A 93 -11.21 -22.64 5.71
CA ALA A 93 -12.24 -22.98 6.70
C ALA A 93 -13.23 -24.01 6.14
N GLU A 94 -13.64 -23.88 4.88
CA GLU A 94 -14.53 -24.84 4.22
C GLU A 94 -13.85 -26.20 4.01
N SER A 95 -12.56 -26.22 3.64
CA SER A 95 -11.79 -27.47 3.49
C SER A 95 -11.62 -28.26 4.79
N LEU A 96 -11.66 -27.58 5.95
CA LEU A 96 -11.59 -28.20 7.27
C LEU A 96 -12.96 -28.68 7.78
N ARG A 97 -14.06 -28.23 7.15
CA ARG A 97 -15.44 -28.57 7.53
C ARG A 97 -15.89 -29.94 7.01
N PHE A 98 -15.27 -30.40 5.91
CA PHE A 98 -15.52 -31.70 5.29
C PHE A 98 -14.20 -32.47 5.14
N PRO A 99 -13.73 -33.18 6.19
CA PRO A 99 -12.54 -34.04 6.11
C PRO A 99 -12.78 -35.32 5.30
#